data_AF-A0A929XD90-F1
#
_entry.id   AF-A0A929XD90-F1
#
_cell.length_a   1.000
_cell.length_b   1.000
_cell.length_c   1.000
_cell.angle_alpha   90.00
_cell.angle_beta   90.00
_cell.angle_gamma   90.00
#
_symmetry.space_group_name_H-M   'P 1'
#
loop_
_entity.id
_entity.type
_entity.pdbx_description
1 polymer ?
#
loop_
_entity_poly.entity_id
_entity_poly.type
_entity_poly.pdbx_seq_one_letter_code
_entity_poly.pdbx_strand_id
1 'polypeptide(L)' 'MTGWIELIKDLHKKENTIKIKVLWHANNFEAISDYTWKLNKELIKLYKEGKVEALRIC' A
#
# COMPACT_ATOMS: atom_id res chain seq x y z
N MET A 1 -9.62 2.83 -13.28
CA MET A 1 -8.16 2.73 -13.12
C MET A 1 -7.89 1.86 -11.92
N THR A 2 -7.24 0.71 -12.11
CA THR A 2 -6.86 -0.20 -11.03
C THR A 2 -5.62 0.39 -10.36
N GLY A 3 -5.79 0.99 -9.18
CA GLY A 3 -4.68 1.47 -8.39
C GLY A 3 -3.89 0.31 -7.77
N TRP A 4 -2.76 0.62 -7.15
CA TRP A 4 -1.94 -0.40 -6.50
C TRP A 4 -2.67 -1.07 -5.31
N ILE A 5 -3.64 -0.38 -4.68
CA ILE A 5 -4.46 -0.93 -3.58
C ILE A 5 -5.33 -2.08 -4.09
N GLU A 6 -6.02 -1.88 -5.21
CA GLU A 6 -6.86 -2.90 -5.83
C GLU A 6 -6.00 -4.08 -6.29
N LEU A 7 -4.84 -3.81 -6.89
CA LEU A 7 -3.89 -4.83 -7.30
C LEU A 7 -3.45 -5.72 -6.12
N ILE A 8 -3.09 -5.14 -4.97
CA ILE A 8 -2.70 -5.91 -3.78
C ILE A 8 -3.86 -6.79 -3.30
N LYS A 9 -5.08 -6.25 -3.27
CA LYS A 9 -6.27 -7.01 -2.86
C LYS A 9 -6.54 -8.17 -3.82
N ASP A 10 -6.40 -7.96 -5.12
CA ASP A 10 -6.66 -8.98 -6.13
C ASP A 10 -5.56 -10.06 -6.16
N LEU A 11 -4.29 -9.69 -5.93
CA LEU A 11 -3.20 -10.65 -5.77
C LEU A 11 -3.46 -11.60 -4.60
N HIS A 12 -3.86 -11.08 -3.44
CA HIS A 12 -4.19 -11.90 -2.26
C HIS A 12 -5.47 -12.73 -2.41
N LYS A 13 -6.44 -12.27 -3.21
CA LYS A 13 -7.61 -13.12 -3.57
C LYS A 13 -7.19 -14.33 -4.41
N LYS A 14 -6.17 -14.18 -5.26
CA LYS A 14 -5.70 -15.24 -6.16
C LYS A 14 -4.72 -16.19 -5.48
N GLU A 15 -3.82 -15.66 -4.66
CA GLU A 15 -2.83 -16.42 -3.90
C GLU A 15 -2.60 -15.74 -2.54
N ASN A 16 -3.11 -16.34 -1.47
CA ASN A 16 -3.08 -15.74 -0.14
C ASN A 16 -1.70 -15.85 0.55
N THR A 17 -0.76 -16.62 -0.01
CA THR A 17 0.61 -16.72 0.52
C THR A 17 1.60 -15.75 -0.14
N ILE A 18 1.15 -14.91 -1.08
CA ILE A 18 2.03 -14.00 -1.80
C ILE A 18 2.63 -12.95 -0.85
N LYS A 19 3.95 -12.80 -0.90
CA LYS A 19 4.68 -11.81 -0.10
C LYS A 19 4.84 -10.53 -0.90
N ILE A 20 4.17 -9.46 -0.48
CA ILE A 20 4.22 -8.16 -1.16
C ILE A 20 5.07 -7.19 -0.32
N LYS A 21 6.07 -6.57 -0.96
CA LYS A 21 6.89 -5.51 -0.38
C LYS A 21 6.64 -4.23 -1.13
N VAL A 22 6.42 -3.13 -0.41
CA VAL A 22 6.14 -1.82 -1.01
C VAL A 22 7.35 -0.91 -0.80
N LEU A 23 7.91 -0.46 -1.92
CA LEU A 23 8.89 0.63 -1.99
C LEU A 23 8.10 1.92 -2.19
N TRP A 24 8.15 2.78 -1.19
CA TRP A 24 7.40 4.01 -1.15
C TRP A 24 8.37 5.17 -1.20
N HIS A 25 8.35 5.91 -2.31
CA HIS A 25 9.07 7.17 -2.39
C HIS A 25 8.16 8.30 -1.90
N ALA A 26 8.35 8.75 -0.67
CA ALA A 26 7.52 9.78 -0.08
C ALA A 26 7.99 11.15 -0.57
N ASN A 27 7.04 12.06 -0.82
CA ASN A 27 7.35 13.46 -1.07
C ASN A 27 6.52 14.37 -0.14
N ASN A 28 6.90 15.64 -0.04
CA ASN A 28 6.20 16.58 0.85
C ASN A 28 4.72 16.79 0.46
N PHE A 29 4.36 16.52 -0.80
CA PHE A 29 2.97 16.58 -1.25
C PHE A 29 2.10 15.55 -0.51
N GLU A 30 2.70 14.44 -0.06
CA GLU A 30 1.97 13.39 0.64
C GLU A 30 1.45 13.79 2.02
N ALA A 31 2.13 14.72 2.69
CA ALA A 31 1.76 15.22 4.01
C ALA A 31 0.72 16.34 3.96
N ILE A 32 0.54 16.99 2.80
CA ILE A 32 -0.33 18.17 2.64
C ILE A 32 -1.60 17.88 1.85
N SER A 33 -1.66 16.78 1.09
CA SER A 33 -2.84 16.40 0.33
C SER A 33 -3.67 15.36 1.08
N ASP A 34 -4.97 15.66 1.26
CA ASP A 34 -5.93 14.72 1.85
C ASP A 34 -6.03 13.42 1.04
N TYR A 35 -5.87 13.52 -0.28
CA TYR A 35 -5.92 12.37 -1.17
C TYR A 35 -4.75 11.43 -0.92
N THR A 36 -3.52 11.93 -0.88
CA THR A 36 -2.34 11.13 -0.58
C THR A 36 -2.38 10.62 0.85
N TRP A 37 -2.80 11.44 1.82
CA TRP A 37 -2.94 10.99 3.21
C TRP A 37 -3.92 9.82 3.36
N LYS A 38 -4.99 9.80 2.56
CA LYS A 38 -5.91 8.64 2.50
C LYS A 38 -5.22 7.38 1.96
N LEU A 39 -4.43 7.49 0.88
CA LEU A 39 -3.67 6.36 0.33
C LEU A 39 -2.65 5.81 1.35
N ASN A 40 -2.02 6.71 2.12
CA ASN A 40 -1.06 6.37 3.16
C ASN A 40 -1.72 5.52 4.26
N LYS A 41 -2.91 5.92 4.70
CA LYS A 41 -3.70 5.16 5.68
C LYS A 41 -4.09 3.78 5.15
N GLU A 42 -4.47 3.67 3.88
CA GLU A 42 -4.79 2.37 3.26
C GLU A 42 -3.55 1.46 3.18
N LEU A 43 -2.37 2.00 2.86
CA LEU A 43 -1.13 1.21 2.85
C LEU A 43 -0.78 0.68 4.25
N ILE A 44 -0.89 1.51 5.28
CA ILE A 44 -0.68 1.11 6.68
C ILE A 44 -1.70 0.03 7.08
N LYS A 45 -2.96 0.14 6.63
CA LYS A 45 -3.98 -0.87 6.88
C LYS A 45 -3.62 -2.21 6.23
N LEU A 46 -3.18 -2.20 4.97
CA LEU A 46 -2.74 -3.42 4.27
C LEU A 46 -1.53 -4.08 4.95
N TYR A 47 -0.61 -3.28 5.50
CA TYR A 47 0.50 -3.79 6.31
C TYR A 47 0.00 -4.45 7.60
N LYS A 48 -0.91 -3.80 8.34
CA LYS A 48 -1.51 -4.37 9.56
C LYS A 48 -2.30 -5.65 9.29
N GLU A 49 -2.93 -5.76 8.12
CA GLU A 49 -3.65 -6.95 7.67
C GLU A 49 -2.72 -8.08 7.17
N GLY A 50 -1.40 -7.89 7.19
CA GLY A 50 -0.42 -8.87 6.71
C GLY A 50 -0.38 -9.02 5.18
N LYS A 51 -1.11 -8.18 4.44
CA LYS A 51 -1.12 -8.19 2.97
C LYS A 51 0.11 -7.52 2.37
N VAL A 52 0.76 -6.65 3.14
CA VAL A 52 2.08 -6.07 2.83
C VAL A 52 3.03 -6.46 3.96
N GLU A 53 4.16 -7.06 3.62
CA GLU A 53 5.11 -7.64 4.58
C GLU A 53 6.22 -6.65 4.96
N ALA A 54 6.53 -5.70 4.07
CA ALA A 54 7.52 -4.67 4.31
C ALA A 54 7.15 -3.34 3.64
N LEU A 55 7.41 -2.27 4.39
CA LEU A 55 7.31 -0.89 3.93
C LEU A 55 8.71 -0.29 3.97
N ARG A 56 9.27 0.11 2.82
CA ARG A 56 10.49 0.93 2.78
C ARG A 56 10.13 2.31 2.28
N ILE A 57 10.35 3.31 3.13
CA ILE A 57 10.23 4.72 2.77
C ILE A 57 11.59 5.17 2.22
N CYS A 58 11.60 5.77 1.04
CA CYS A 58 12.79 6.28 0.36
C CYS A 58 12.62 7.75 0.00
#